data_AF-A0A2T0GUY8-F1
#
_entry.id   AF-A0A2T0GUY8-F1
#
_cell.length_a   1.000
_cell.length_b   1.000
_cell.length_c   1.000
_cell.angle_alpha   90.00
_cell.angle_beta   90.00
_cell.angle_gamma   90.00
#
_symmetry.space_group_name_H-M   'P 1'
#
loop_
_entity.id
_entity.type
_entity.pdbx_description
1 polymer ?
#
loop_
_entity_poly.entity_id
_entity_poly.type
_entity_poly.pdbx_seq_one_letter_code
_entity_poly.pdbx_strand_id
1 'polypeptide(L)' 'MRGDAAQVPEADDGDAPGERQLPTAPCSVVWSEGHPFVLEGLGGRWCWAGVDDKGRPRFLSDADLRRRGWTPPTR' A
#
# COMPACT_ATOMS: atom_id res chain seq x y z
N MET A 1 40.44 10.31 -42.52
CA MET A 1 39.40 11.21 -41.96
C MET A 1 38.81 10.48 -40.75
N ARG A 2 38.97 11.04 -39.54
CA ARG A 2 38.54 10.43 -38.27
C ARG A 2 37.02 10.63 -38.13
N GLY A 3 36.30 9.55 -37.82
CA GLY A 3 34.87 9.60 -37.52
C GLY A 3 34.66 10.29 -36.17
N ASP A 4 33.91 11.38 -36.20
CA ASP A 4 33.46 12.10 -35.02
C ASP A 4 32.28 11.31 -34.41
N ALA A 5 32.57 10.48 -33.42
CA ALA A 5 31.56 9.85 -32.60
C ALA A 5 31.04 10.92 -31.63
N ALA A 6 29.97 11.60 -32.01
CA ALA A 6 29.22 12.46 -31.12
C ALA A 6 28.77 11.61 -29.92
N GLN A 7 29.39 11.88 -28.76
CA GLN A 7 28.95 11.33 -27.48
C GLN A 7 27.52 11.79 -27.25
N VAL A 8 26.59 10.83 -27.25
CA VAL A 8 25.28 11.02 -26.64
C VAL A 8 25.53 11.33 -25.16
N PRO A 9 25.01 12.45 -24.62
CA PRO A 9 25.08 12.66 -23.19
C PRO A 9 24.18 11.60 -22.56
N GLU A 10 24.80 10.59 -21.95
CA GLU A 10 24.14 9.70 -21.01
C GLU A 10 23.50 10.62 -19.97
N ALA A 11 22.17 10.68 -19.98
CA ALA A 11 21.42 11.30 -18.92
C ALA A 11 21.88 10.61 -17.64
N ASP A 12 22.58 11.35 -16.81
CA ASP A 12 22.94 10.98 -15.46
C ASP A 12 21.60 10.86 -14.70
N ASP A 13 20.97 9.68 -14.80
CA ASP A 13 19.89 9.24 -13.93
C ASP A 13 20.51 8.92 -12.56
N GLY A 14 21.10 9.94 -11.95
CA GLY A 14 21.52 9.97 -10.56
C GLY A 14 20.30 9.98 -9.64
N ASP A 15 19.39 9.01 -9.77
CA ASP A 15 18.39 8.67 -8.76
C ASP A 15 19.10 7.80 -7.71
N ALA A 16 19.92 8.44 -6.88
CA ALA A 16 20.12 7.90 -5.54
C ALA A 16 18.72 7.69 -4.95
N PRO A 17 18.41 6.58 -4.26
CA PRO A 17 17.09 6.31 -3.72
C PRO A 17 16.82 7.23 -2.52
N GLY A 18 16.69 8.52 -2.76
CA GLY A 18 15.95 9.43 -1.92
C GLY A 18 14.50 9.01 -2.07
N GLU A 19 13.93 8.50 -0.99
CA GLU A 19 12.54 8.08 -0.85
C GLU A 19 11.62 9.02 -1.64
N ARG A 20 11.23 8.63 -2.86
CA ARG A 20 10.21 9.34 -3.63
C ARG A 20 8.92 9.23 -2.83
N GLN A 21 8.70 10.20 -1.95
CA GLN A 21 7.62 10.19 -1.00
C GLN A 21 6.31 10.18 -1.79
N LEU A 22 5.59 9.07 -1.65
CA LEU A 22 4.31 8.92 -2.32
C LEU A 22 3.35 10.02 -1.83
N PRO A 23 2.46 10.53 -2.69
CA PRO A 23 1.51 11.57 -2.32
C PRO A 23 0.49 11.13 -1.24
N THR A 24 0.53 9.86 -0.84
CA THR A 24 -0.29 9.26 0.21
C THR A 24 0.58 8.73 1.34
N ALA A 25 0.13 8.90 2.58
CA ALA A 25 0.76 8.29 3.74
C ALA A 25 0.71 6.75 3.64
N PRO A 26 1.75 6.02 4.10
CA PRO A 26 1.68 4.57 4.24
C PRO A 26 0.51 4.16 5.15
N CYS A 27 -0.21 3.11 4.77
CA CYS A 27 -1.29 2.55 5.56
C CYS A 27 -1.19 1.02 5.63
N SER A 28 -1.78 0.44 6.67
CA SER A 28 -1.91 -1.02 6.79
C SER A 28 -3.16 -1.47 6.06
N VAL A 29 -3.03 -2.52 5.24
CA VAL A 29 -4.12 -3.09 4.45
C VAL A 29 -4.14 -4.61 4.63
N VAL A 30 -5.34 -5.19 4.72
CA VAL A 30 -5.57 -6.64 4.65
C VAL A 30 -6.53 -6.97 3.53
N TRP A 31 -6.44 -8.19 3.02
CA TRP A 31 -7.40 -8.74 2.07
C TRP A 31 -8.28 -9.79 2.74
N SER A 32 -9.59 -9.66 2.58
CA SER A 32 -10.58 -10.59 3.12
C SER A 32 -11.76 -10.69 2.16
N GLU A 33 -12.24 -11.91 1.89
CA GLU A 33 -13.39 -12.14 0.98
C GLU A 33 -13.24 -11.41 -0.38
N GLY A 34 -12.02 -11.32 -0.91
CA GLY A 34 -11.78 -10.64 -2.18
C GLY A 34 -11.84 -9.11 -2.14
N HIS A 35 -11.81 -8.50 -0.94
CA HIS A 35 -11.87 -7.06 -0.76
C HIS A 35 -10.72 -6.53 0.09
N PRO A 36 -10.18 -5.34 -0.22
CA PRO A 36 -9.21 -4.66 0.62
C PRO A 36 -9.91 -3.97 1.80
N PHE A 37 -9.29 -4.06 2.98
CA PHE A 37 -9.68 -3.31 4.17
C PHE A 37 -8.47 -2.56 4.71
N VAL A 38 -8.63 -1.26 4.96
CA VAL A 38 -7.59 -0.37 5.49
C VAL A 38 -7.77 -0.20 6.99
N LEU A 39 -6.67 -0.20 7.74
CA LEU A 39 -6.72 0.04 9.19
C LEU A 39 -6.93 1.53 9.46
N GLU A 40 -8.09 1.86 10.03
CA GLU A 40 -8.53 3.22 10.30
C GLU A 40 -8.81 3.42 11.79
N GLY A 41 -8.44 4.60 12.31
CA GLY A 41 -8.75 5.04 13.66
C GLY A 41 -10.07 5.83 13.68
N LEU A 42 -11.18 5.18 14.04
CA LEU A 42 -12.51 5.78 14.09
C LEU A 42 -12.98 5.93 15.53
N GLY A 43 -13.16 7.18 15.99
CA GLY A 43 -13.70 7.47 17.33
C GLY A 43 -12.85 6.90 18.48
N GLY A 44 -11.53 6.87 18.33
CA GLY A 44 -10.60 6.33 19.33
C GLY A 44 -10.46 4.81 19.33
N ARG A 45 -11.02 4.12 18.32
CA ARG A 45 -10.90 2.67 18.14
C ARG A 45 -10.35 2.35 16.76
N TRP A 46 -9.50 1.34 16.69
CA TRP A 46 -8.98 0.82 15.42
C TRP A 46 -9.98 -0.16 14.81
N CYS A 47 -10.22 -0.03 13.52
CA CYS A 47 -11.03 -0.98 12.76
C CYS A 47 -10.53 -1.08 11.31
N TRP A 48 -10.86 -2.19 10.67
CA TRP A 48 -10.54 -2.44 9.28
C TRP A 48 -11.73 -2.01 8.41
N ALA A 49 -11.58 -0.86 7.75
CA ALA A 49 -12.61 -0.24 6.92
C ALA A 49 -12.46 -0.66 5.45
N GLY A 50 -13.54 -1.11 4.83
CA GLY A 50 -13.57 -1.53 3.44
C GLY A 50 -15.00 -1.64 2.93
N VAL A 51 -15.19 -2.43 1.88
CA VAL A 51 -16.51 -2.70 1.30
C VAL A 51 -16.76 -4.21 1.15
N ASP A 52 -18.03 -4.61 1.09
CA ASP A 52 -18.43 -5.97 0.71
C ASP A 52 -18.61 -6.12 -0.82
N ASP A 53 -18.97 -7.33 -1.27
CA ASP A 53 -19.25 -7.64 -2.68
C ASP A 53 -20.33 -6.76 -3.32
N LYS A 54 -21.18 -6.11 -2.50
CA LYS A 54 -22.27 -5.23 -2.94
C LYS A 54 -21.87 -3.76 -2.89
N GLY A 55 -20.60 -3.46 -2.60
CA GLY A 55 -20.08 -2.10 -2.45
C GLY A 55 -20.54 -1.40 -1.18
N ARG A 56 -21.08 -2.12 -0.18
CA ARG A 56 -21.54 -1.50 1.07
C ARG A 56 -20.36 -1.32 2.02
N PRO A 57 -20.27 -0.17 2.73
CA PRO A 57 -19.26 0.02 3.76
C PRO A 57 -19.33 -1.08 4.82
N ARG A 58 -18.16 -1.62 5.18
CA ARG A 58 -18.02 -2.64 6.22
C ARG A 58 -16.82 -2.34 7.10
N PHE A 59 -17.01 -2.51 8.40
CA PHE A 59 -15.97 -2.33 9.41
C PHE A 59 -15.76 -3.65 10.12
N LEU A 60 -14.53 -4.15 10.10
CA LEU A 60 -14.15 -5.40 10.74
C LEU A 60 -13.24 -5.12 11.93
N SER A 61 -13.43 -5.90 12.99
CA SER A 61 -12.45 -5.98 14.08
C SER A 61 -11.35 -6.99 13.74
N ASP A 62 -10.23 -6.96 14.48
CA ASP A 62 -9.21 -8.02 14.38
C ASP A 62 -9.79 -9.42 14.67
N ALA A 63 -10.80 -9.51 15.54
CA ALA A 63 -11.48 -10.77 15.85
C ALA A 63 -12.27 -11.29 14.64
N ASP A 64 -12.90 -10.41 13.87
CA ASP A 64 -13.61 -10.79 12.65
C ASP A 64 -12.65 -11.30 11.58
N LEU A 65 -11.51 -10.64 11.42
CA LEU A 65 -10.45 -11.09 10.52
C LEU A 65 -9.86 -12.44 10.93
N ARG A 66 -9.60 -12.65 12.23
CA ARG A 66 -9.13 -13.95 12.75
C ARG A 66 -10.11 -15.08 12.46
N ARG A 67 -11.42 -14.84 12.59
CA ARG A 67 -12.46 -15.82 12.21
C ARG A 67 -12.46 -16.14 10.71
N ARG A 68 -11.90 -15.26 9.89
CA ARG A 68 -11.74 -15.42 8.42
C ARG A 68 -10.38 -16.01 8.04
N GLY A 69 -9.59 -16.45 9.02
CA GLY A 69 -8.29 -17.07 8.79
C GLY A 69 -7.12 -16.10 8.71
N TRP A 70 -7.33 -14.81 9.00
CA TRP A 70 -6.22 -13.87 9.09
C TRP A 70 -5.44 -14.04 10.39
N THR A 71 -4.13 -14.25 10.27
CA THR A 71 -3.21 -14.23 11.40
C THR A 71 -2.44 -12.91 11.38
N PRO A 72 -2.49 -12.10 12.46
CA PRO A 72 -1.71 -10.88 12.51
C PRO A 72 -0.21 -11.21 12.46
N PRO A 73 0.62 -10.33 11.89
CA PRO A 73 2.06 -10.51 11.89
C PRO A 73 2.55 -10.66 13.33
N THR A 74 3.29 -11.73 13.57
CA THR A 74 3.98 -11.93 14.85
C THR A 74 5.08 -10.87 14.93
N ARG A 75 5.01 -10.00 15.94
CA ARG A 75 6.07 -9.01 16.20
C ARG A 75 7.31 -9.68 16.77
#